data_AF-A0A5N5GJ82-F1
#
_entry.id   AF-A0A5N5GJ82-F1
#
_cell.length_a   1.000
_cell.length_b   1.000
_cell.length_c   1.000
_cell.angle_alpha   90.00
_cell.angle_beta   90.00
_cell.angle_gamma   90.00
#
_symmetry.space_group_name_H-M   'P 1'
#
loop_
_entity.id
_entity.type
_entity.pdbx_description
1 polymer ?
#
loop_
_entity_poly.entity_id
_entity_poly.type
_entity_poly.pdbx_seq_one_letter_code
_entity_poly.pdbx_strand_id
1 'polypeptide(L)'
;MATKLLDNGFVALFILVDIRWFVALLLLYLELFSIELHHGGEISCDLYAKGKVTYIDNYDKDLMSLQMIDDMVKAVGHSERFMNYYYKIPNMDLCNGLKLIQSDSDVQQCAILFQKKE
;
A
#
# COMPACT_ATOMS: atom_id res chain seq x y z
N MET A 1 36.02 25.29 -39.00
CA MET A 1 35.64 25.61 -37.60
C MET A 1 34.17 25.97 -37.58
N ALA A 2 33.27 24.98 -37.64
CA ALA A 2 31.81 25.17 -37.50
C ALA A 2 31.10 23.81 -37.61
N THR A 3 31.17 22.98 -36.57
CA THR A 3 30.19 21.91 -36.33
C THR A 3 29.76 22.07 -34.88
N LYS A 4 28.82 23.00 -34.67
CA LYS A 4 27.45 22.71 -34.20
C LYS A 4 27.53 22.08 -32.80
N LEU A 5 27.36 22.78 -31.68
CA LEU A 5 26.11 23.44 -31.22
C LEU A 5 24.80 22.61 -31.43
N LEU A 6 24.92 21.37 -31.93
CA LEU A 6 24.04 20.24 -31.65
C LEU A 6 24.79 19.54 -30.51
N ASP A 7 24.41 19.54 -29.25
CA ASP A 7 23.13 19.04 -28.74
C ASP A 7 22.91 19.50 -27.29
N ASN A 8 23.44 20.66 -26.89
CA ASN A 8 23.30 21.11 -25.50
C ASN A 8 21.82 21.24 -25.08
N GLY A 9 20.93 21.59 -26.00
CA GLY A 9 19.48 21.60 -25.78
C GLY A 9 18.85 20.21 -25.72
N PHE A 10 19.33 19.26 -26.53
CA PHE A 10 18.83 17.88 -26.53
C PHE A 10 19.30 17.12 -25.29
N VAL A 11 20.57 17.28 -24.90
CA VAL A 11 21.15 16.74 -23.66
C VAL A 11 20.47 17.35 -22.44
N ALA A 12 20.26 18.67 -22.40
CA ALA A 12 19.51 19.32 -21.32
C ALA A 12 18.06 18.86 -21.25
N LEU A 13 17.37 18.69 -22.39
CA LEU A 13 16.01 18.15 -22.42
C LEU A 13 15.97 16.71 -21.92
N PHE A 14 16.92 15.86 -22.33
CA PHE A 14 17.01 14.47 -21.89
C PHE A 14 17.26 14.39 -20.38
N ILE A 15 18.19 15.19 -19.85
CA ILE A 15 18.45 15.29 -18.40
C ILE A 15 17.23 15.85 -17.65
N LEU A 16 16.55 16.88 -18.18
CA LEU A 16 15.36 17.43 -17.54
C LEU A 16 14.20 16.44 -17.56
N VAL A 17 14.03 15.67 -18.63
CA VAL A 17 13.05 14.58 -18.71
C VAL A 17 13.42 13.51 -17.69
N ASP A 18 14.66 13.02 -17.70
CA ASP A 18 15.13 11.99 -16.78
C ASP A 18 15.02 12.44 -15.32
N ILE A 19 15.45 13.64 -14.96
CA ILE A 19 15.26 14.22 -13.61
C ILE A 19 13.76 14.35 -13.28
N ARG A 20 12.90 14.79 -14.22
CA ARG A 20 11.45 14.87 -13.95
C ARG A 20 10.85 13.49 -13.68
N TRP A 21 11.22 12.49 -14.47
CA TRP A 21 10.78 11.11 -14.26
C TRP A 21 11.39 10.51 -12.99
N PHE A 22 12.65 10.80 -12.68
CA PHE A 22 13.33 10.35 -11.48
C PHE A 22 12.75 11.00 -10.22
N VAL A 23 12.43 12.29 -10.28
CA VAL A 23 11.74 13.02 -9.21
C VAL A 23 10.29 12.51 -9.09
N ALA A 24 9.57 12.29 -10.19
CA ALA A 24 8.22 11.72 -10.15
C ALA A 24 8.23 10.28 -9.58
N LEU A 25 9.18 9.44 -10.00
CA LEU A 25 9.38 8.07 -9.51
C LEU A 25 9.79 8.06 -8.04
N LEU A 26 10.67 8.98 -7.63
CA LEU A 26 11.09 9.15 -6.24
C LEU A 26 9.95 9.66 -5.36
N LEU A 27 9.13 10.59 -5.86
CA LEU A 27 7.95 11.09 -5.17
C LEU A 27 6.86 10.01 -5.06
N LEU A 28 6.67 9.19 -6.11
CA LEU A 28 5.78 8.02 -6.05
C LEU A 28 6.28 6.99 -5.03
N TYR A 29 7.59 6.76 -4.99
CA TYR A 29 8.21 5.82 -4.04
C TYR A 29 8.04 6.29 -2.58
N LEU A 30 7.94 7.59 -2.34
CA LEU A 30 7.79 8.14 -0.99
C LEU A 30 6.38 7.90 -0.39
N GLU A 31 5.38 7.61 -1.22
CA GLU A 31 4.00 7.37 -0.78
C GLU A 31 3.68 5.89 -0.50
N LEU A 32 4.67 5.01 -0.62
CA LEU A 32 4.49 3.60 -0.35
C LEU A 32 4.34 3.35 1.16
N PHE A 33 3.48 2.39 1.52
CA PHE A 33 3.31 1.97 2.90
C PHE A 33 3.45 0.45 3.05
N SER A 34 3.65 0.03 4.29
CA SER A 34 3.72 -1.37 4.68
C SER A 34 2.39 -1.82 5.27
N ILE A 35 1.95 -3.01 4.90
CA ILE A 35 0.74 -3.65 5.42
C ILE A 35 1.15 -4.74 6.42
N GLU A 36 0.59 -4.66 7.62
CA GLU A 36 0.70 -5.72 8.64
C GLU A 36 -0.52 -6.64 8.53
N LEU A 37 -0.34 -7.82 7.93
CA LEU A 37 -1.39 -8.81 7.72
C LEU A 37 -1.40 -9.87 8.82
N HIS A 38 -2.42 -9.85 9.66
CA HIS A 38 -2.68 -10.88 10.67
C HIS A 38 -3.53 -12.01 10.08
N HIS A 39 -3.01 -13.25 10.04
CA HIS A 39 -3.73 -14.39 9.44
C HIS A 39 -3.56 -15.73 10.16
N GLY A 40 -4.59 -16.57 10.11
CA GLY A 40 -4.59 -17.93 10.68
C GLY A 40 -4.66 -17.99 12.21
N GLY A 41 -5.17 -16.94 12.86
CA GLY A 41 -5.26 -16.81 14.32
C GLY A 41 -6.65 -16.40 14.78
N GLU A 42 -6.75 -16.10 16.07
CA GLU A 42 -7.97 -15.67 16.75
C GLU A 42 -7.79 -14.23 17.23
N ILE A 43 -8.82 -13.41 17.04
CA ILE A 43 -8.89 -12.07 17.59
C ILE A 43 -9.66 -12.14 18.91
N SER A 44 -9.06 -11.65 19.99
CA SER A 44 -9.77 -11.29 21.21
C SER A 44 -9.79 -9.76 21.35
N CYS A 45 -10.58 -9.29 22.29
CA CYS A 45 -10.75 -7.87 22.60
C CYS A 45 -9.41 -7.14 22.83
N ASP A 46 -8.43 -7.84 23.41
CA ASP A 46 -7.17 -7.23 23.83
C ASP A 46 -5.99 -7.61 22.93
N LEU A 47 -6.07 -8.73 22.20
CA LEU A 47 -4.92 -9.27 21.47
C LEU A 47 -5.29 -10.20 20.31
N TYR A 48 -4.39 -10.24 19.34
CA TYR A 48 -4.36 -11.27 18.30
C TYR A 48 -3.50 -12.46 18.77
N ALA A 49 -4.06 -13.68 18.75
CA ALA A 49 -3.40 -14.89 19.25
C ALA A 49 -3.35 -16.01 18.22
N LYS A 50 -2.39 -16.93 18.40
CA LYS A 50 -2.26 -18.22 17.69
C LYS A 50 -2.09 -18.15 16.16
N GLY A 51 -2.04 -16.95 15.59
CA GLY A 51 -1.84 -16.73 14.16
C GLY A 51 -0.41 -16.31 13.81
N LYS A 52 -0.27 -15.83 12.58
CA LYS A 52 0.97 -15.26 12.06
C LYS A 52 0.73 -13.81 11.64
N VAL A 53 1.82 -13.05 11.66
CA VAL A 53 1.87 -11.69 11.13
C VAL A 53 2.83 -11.70 9.96
N THR A 54 2.36 -11.21 8.81
CA THR A 54 3.17 -11.05 7.60
C THR A 54 3.20 -9.57 7.23
N TYR A 55 4.40 -9.03 7.04
CA TYR A 55 4.59 -7.67 6.57
C TYR A 55 4.72 -7.67 5.05
N ILE A 56 3.94 -6.82 4.39
CA ILE A 56 3.95 -6.63 2.95
C ILE A 56 4.36 -5.18 2.69
N ASP A 57 5.57 -4.99 2.18
CA ASP A 57 6.17 -3.67 1.96
C ASP A 57 5.94 -3.16 0.53
N ASN A 58 6.23 -1.88 0.32
CA ASN A 58 6.24 -1.20 -0.98
C ASN A 58 4.86 -1.17 -1.66
N TYR A 59 3.80 -0.91 -0.88
CA TYR A 59 2.45 -0.87 -1.42
C TYR A 59 1.98 0.53 -1.78
N ASP A 60 1.43 0.66 -2.99
CA ASP A 60 0.85 1.90 -3.49
C ASP A 60 -0.62 1.99 -3.04
N LYS A 61 -0.95 3.10 -2.39
CA LYS A 61 -2.31 3.39 -1.89
C LYS A 61 -3.34 3.49 -3.01
N ASP A 62 -2.94 3.94 -4.20
CA ASP A 62 -3.84 4.13 -5.32
C ASP A 62 -4.21 2.79 -5.99
N LEU A 63 -3.43 1.74 -5.71
CA LEU A 63 -3.70 0.38 -6.21
C LEU A 63 -4.56 -0.45 -5.23
N MET A 64 -4.80 0.05 -4.02
CA MET A 64 -5.53 -0.67 -2.98
C MET A 64 -6.96 -1.02 -3.41
N SER A 65 -7.25 -2.32 -3.52
CA SER A 65 -8.58 -2.86 -3.84
C SER A 65 -8.84 -4.14 -3.07
N LEU A 66 -10.10 -4.57 -3.02
CA LEU A 66 -10.49 -5.83 -2.39
C LEU A 66 -9.80 -7.02 -3.07
N GLN A 67 -9.72 -6.99 -4.41
CA GLN A 67 -9.01 -8.02 -5.18
C GLN A 67 -7.52 -8.10 -4.79
N MET A 68 -6.91 -6.97 -4.48
CA MET A 68 -5.51 -6.95 -4.04
C MET A 68 -5.34 -7.58 -2.66
N ILE A 69 -6.27 -7.34 -1.73
CA ILE A 69 -6.28 -7.99 -0.41
C ILE A 69 -6.44 -9.50 -0.57
N ASP A 70 -7.34 -9.91 -1.44
CA ASP A 70 -7.56 -11.31 -1.82
C ASP A 70 -6.26 -11.96 -2.35
N ASP A 71 -5.54 -11.28 -3.24
CA ASP A 71 -4.27 -11.75 -3.78
C ASP A 71 -3.17 -11.83 -2.72
N MET A 72 -3.11 -10.90 -1.76
CA MET A 72 -2.19 -10.95 -0.62
C MET A 72 -2.46 -12.17 0.28
N VAL A 73 -3.74 -12.43 0.56
CA VAL A 73 -4.18 -13.54 1.41
C VAL A 73 -3.87 -14.88 0.73
N LYS A 74 -4.09 -14.97 -0.58
CA LYS A 74 -3.62 -16.09 -1.41
C LYS A 74 -2.11 -16.28 -1.34
N ALA A 75 -1.34 -15.19 -1.44
CA ALA A 75 0.12 -15.26 -1.41
C ALA A 75 0.66 -15.81 -0.08
N VAL A 76 -0.03 -15.57 1.05
CA VAL A 76 0.33 -16.15 2.36
C VAL A 76 -0.25 -17.55 2.59
N GLY A 77 -0.89 -18.15 1.59
CA GLY A 77 -1.31 -19.56 1.57
C GLY A 77 -2.76 -19.81 1.99
N HIS A 78 -3.61 -18.78 2.02
CA HIS A 78 -5.03 -18.91 2.36
C HIS A 78 -5.92 -18.85 1.12
N SER A 79 -7.00 -19.63 1.10
CA SER A 79 -7.99 -19.58 0.01
C SER A 79 -9.10 -18.57 0.32
N GLU A 80 -9.48 -17.76 -0.67
CA GLU A 80 -10.50 -16.68 -0.56
C GLU A 80 -11.89 -17.14 -0.10
N ARG A 81 -12.20 -18.43 -0.17
CA ARG A 81 -13.55 -18.92 0.10
C ARG A 81 -13.89 -18.70 1.58
N PHE A 82 -14.79 -17.75 1.83
CA PHE A 82 -15.42 -17.43 3.13
C PHE A 82 -14.57 -16.64 4.13
N MET A 83 -13.61 -15.82 3.66
CA MET A 83 -12.87 -14.92 4.55
C MET A 83 -13.54 -13.55 4.66
N ASN A 84 -13.75 -13.11 5.90
CA ASN A 84 -14.10 -11.72 6.18
C ASN A 84 -12.82 -10.96 6.50
N TYR A 85 -12.56 -9.87 5.79
CA TYR A 85 -11.42 -9.00 6.05
C TYR A 85 -11.83 -7.85 6.97
N TYR A 86 -10.94 -7.51 7.90
CA TYR A 86 -11.14 -6.40 8.81
C TYR A 86 -9.88 -5.53 8.82
N TYR A 87 -10.06 -4.22 8.88
CA TYR A 87 -8.97 -3.31 9.25
C TYR A 87 -9.21 -2.74 10.63
N LYS A 88 -8.11 -2.44 11.31
CA LYS A 88 -8.13 -1.77 12.61
C LYS A 88 -8.05 -0.26 12.42
N ILE A 89 -9.03 0.47 12.94
CA ILE A 89 -9.01 1.93 12.98
C ILE A 89 -7.84 2.38 13.88
N PRO A 90 -6.99 3.31 13.41
CA PRO A 90 -5.89 3.83 14.21
C PRO A 90 -6.35 4.34 15.58
N ASN A 91 -5.52 4.13 16.61
CA ASN A 91 -5.76 4.57 17.99
C ASN A 91 -6.98 3.96 18.69
N MET A 92 -7.65 2.97 18.08
CA MET A 92 -8.71 2.19 18.72
C MET A 92 -8.18 0.81 19.16
N ASP A 93 -8.85 0.20 20.13
CA ASP A 93 -8.63 -1.19 20.54
C ASP A 93 -9.23 -2.19 19.53
N LEU A 94 -8.99 -3.49 19.71
CA LEU A 94 -9.54 -4.52 18.82
C LEU A 94 -11.03 -4.79 19.08
N CYS A 95 -11.57 -4.51 20.27
CA CYS A 95 -13.00 -4.69 20.55
C CYS A 95 -13.87 -3.75 19.70
N ASN A 96 -13.44 -2.50 19.56
CA ASN A 96 -14.25 -1.41 19.00
C ASN A 96 -13.67 -0.86 17.69
N GLY A 97 -12.38 -1.11 17.43
CA GLY A 97 -11.65 -0.55 16.30
C GLY A 97 -11.67 -1.40 15.04
N LEU A 98 -12.29 -2.58 15.03
CA LEU A 98 -12.33 -3.42 13.82
C LEU A 98 -13.50 -3.04 12.93
N LYS A 99 -13.21 -2.73 11.67
CA LYS A 99 -14.20 -2.46 10.64
C LYS A 99 -14.09 -3.48 9.52
N LEU A 100 -15.23 -4.06 9.16
CA LEU A 100 -15.36 -5.04 8.08
C LEU A 100 -15.10 -4.37 6.74
N ILE A 101 -14.38 -5.07 5.86
CA ILE A 101 -14.16 -4.69 4.47
C ILE A 101 -15.10 -5.54 3.61
N GLN A 102 -16.00 -4.89 2.88
CA GLN A 102 -16.94 -5.58 1.98
C GLN A 102 -16.83 -5.11 0.53
N SER A 103 -16.13 -4.00 0.29
CA SER A 103 -16.01 -3.36 -1.00
C SER A 103 -14.69 -2.61 -1.16
N ASP A 104 -14.33 -2.29 -2.40
CA ASP A 104 -13.19 -1.41 -2.70
C ASP A 104 -13.30 -0.04 -2.00
N SER A 105 -14.51 0.47 -1.79
CA SER A 105 -14.73 1.73 -1.06
C SER A 105 -14.26 1.64 0.40
N ASP A 106 -14.44 0.48 1.05
CA ASP A 106 -13.96 0.28 2.42
C ASP A 106 -12.42 0.21 2.48
N VAL A 107 -11.82 -0.41 1.47
CA VAL A 107 -10.36 -0.49 1.30
C VAL A 107 -9.77 0.90 1.07
N GLN A 108 -10.41 1.72 0.24
CA GLN A 108 -10.00 3.10 -0.02
C GLN A 108 -10.13 3.98 1.24
N GLN A 109 -11.22 3.84 2.00
CA GLN A 109 -11.36 4.52 3.30
C GLN A 109 -10.27 4.11 4.29
N CYS A 110 -9.94 2.82 4.34
CA CYS A 110 -8.84 2.29 5.13
C CYS A 110 -7.52 2.96 4.74
N ALA A 111 -7.16 2.98 3.46
CA ALA A 111 -5.94 3.64 2.96
C ALA A 111 -5.87 5.13 3.36
N ILE A 112 -6.97 5.89 3.21
CA ILE A 112 -7.03 7.31 3.60
C ILE A 112 -6.82 7.50 5.11
N LEU A 113 -7.39 6.64 5.95
CA LEU A 113 -7.23 6.73 7.41
C LEU A 113 -5.78 6.54 7.84
N PHE A 114 -5.03 5.68 7.15
CA PHE A 114 -3.62 5.45 7.45
C PHE A 114 -2.69 6.56 6.93
N GLN A 115 -3.12 7.36 5.95
CA GLN A 115 -2.36 8.51 5.46
C GLN A 115 -2.51 9.80 6.29
N LYS A 116 -3.59 9.94 7.06
CA LYS A 116 -3.83 11.14 7.91
C LYS A 116 -2.95 11.22 9.17
N LYS A 117 -1.92 10.38 9.28
CA LYS A 117 -0.89 10.50 10.33
C LYS A 117 0.14 11.55 9.92
N GLU A 118 -0.10 12.79 10.32
CA GLU A 118 0.93 13.75 10.73
C GLU A 118 0.66 14.19 12.17
#